data_AF-A0A4R8I8H7-F1
#
_entry.id   AF-A0A4R8I8H7-F1
#
_cell.length_a   1.000
_cell.length_b   1.000
_cell.length_c   1.000
_cell.angle_alpha   90.00
_cell.angle_beta   90.00
_cell.angle_gamma   90.00
#
_symmetry.space_group_name_H-M   'P 1'
#
loop_
_entity.id
_entity.type
_entity.pdbx_description
1 polymer ?
#
loop_
_entity_poly.entity_id
_entity_poly.type
_entity_poly.pdbx_seq_one_letter_code
_entity_poly.pdbx_strand_id
1 'polypeptide(L)'
;MNLTQKNHKNQELKNAIKIVWQISGVLSILILLILFFVDENLILSKMPTCEYQKIGKECFLCGSTRAFIEIKNMNFEKAWSLNKFSFFIFGALFINAILCLKTIIKKYINTKL
;
A
#
# COMPACT_ATOMS: atom_id res chain seq x y z
N MET A 1 -20.81 -30.65 13.71
CA MET A 1 -20.59 -29.85 12.48
C MET A 1 -20.03 -30.78 11.41
N ASN A 2 -20.74 -30.99 10.29
CA ASN A 2 -20.33 -31.97 9.28
C ASN A 2 -19.16 -31.46 8.41
N LEU A 3 -18.32 -32.39 7.95
CA LEU A 3 -17.07 -32.12 7.22
C LEU A 3 -17.28 -31.28 5.95
N THR A 4 -18.40 -31.46 5.26
CA THR A 4 -18.80 -30.68 4.07
C THR A 4 -19.06 -29.21 4.40
N GLN A 5 -19.74 -28.91 5.51
CA GLN A 5 -19.98 -27.53 5.95
C GLN A 5 -18.68 -26.84 6.40
N LYS A 6 -17.76 -27.59 7.05
CA LYS A 6 -16.43 -27.09 7.43
C LYS A 6 -15.57 -26.74 6.20
N ASN A 7 -15.60 -27.59 5.17
CA ASN A 7 -14.84 -27.38 3.94
C ASN A 7 -15.37 -26.21 3.10
N HIS A 8 -16.69 -26.03 3.00
CA HIS A 8 -17.29 -24.91 2.28
C HIS A 8 -16.95 -23.56 2.92
N LYS A 9 -17.12 -23.44 4.25
CA LYS A 9 -16.80 -22.21 5.00
C LYS A 9 -15.32 -21.81 4.86
N ASN A 10 -14.42 -22.80 4.84
CA ASN A 10 -12.99 -22.56 4.64
C ASN A 10 -12.68 -22.03 3.22
N GLN A 11 -13.45 -22.44 2.22
CA GLN A 11 -13.26 -22.00 0.84
C GLN A 11 -13.76 -20.57 0.63
N GLU A 12 -14.91 -20.21 1.21
CA GLU A 12 -15.44 -18.84 1.16
C GLU A 12 -14.48 -17.85 1.82
N LEU A 13 -13.93 -18.19 3.00
CA LEU A 13 -12.94 -17.35 3.68
C LEU A 13 -11.67 -17.18 2.83
N LYS A 14 -11.15 -18.25 2.24
CA LYS A 14 -9.98 -18.18 1.34
C LYS A 14 -10.25 -17.27 0.15
N ASN A 15 -11.43 -17.34 -0.45
CA ASN A 15 -11.82 -16.48 -1.57
C ASN A 15 -11.93 -15.02 -1.13
N ALA A 16 -12.54 -14.75 0.03
CA ALA A 16 -12.65 -13.40 0.59
C ALA A 16 -11.27 -12.78 0.86
N ILE A 17 -10.37 -13.51 1.53
CA ILE A 17 -8.99 -13.05 1.79
C ILE A 17 -8.26 -12.77 0.48
N LYS A 18 -8.42 -13.63 -0.53
CA LYS A 18 -7.82 -13.44 -1.84
C LYS A 18 -8.33 -12.16 -2.52
N ILE A 19 -9.63 -11.89 -2.48
CA ILE A 19 -10.23 -10.67 -3.05
C ILE A 19 -9.68 -9.43 -2.35
N VAL A 20 -9.68 -9.43 -1.01
CA VAL A 20 -9.14 -8.30 -0.21
C VAL A 20 -7.66 -8.05 -0.54
N TRP A 21 -6.87 -9.11 -0.64
CA TRP A 21 -5.46 -9.00 -1.03
C TRP A 21 -5.27 -8.47 -2.45
N GLN A 22 -6.11 -8.87 -3.41
CA GLN A 22 -6.05 -8.33 -4.76
C GLN A 22 -6.41 -6.83 -4.80
N ILE A 23 -7.46 -6.42 -4.09
CA ILE A 23 -7.85 -5.00 -3.99
C ILE A 23 -6.73 -4.19 -3.35
N SER A 24 -6.15 -4.66 -2.25
CA SER A 24 -5.03 -3.97 -1.60
C SER A 24 -3.80 -3.91 -2.51
N GLY A 25 -3.53 -4.96 -3.30
CA GLY A 25 -2.45 -4.99 -4.29
C GLY A 25 -2.63 -3.95 -5.41
N VAL A 26 -3.84 -3.86 -5.97
CA VAL A 26 -4.18 -2.86 -7.00
C VAL A 26 -4.05 -1.44 -6.42
N LEU A 27 -4.55 -1.20 -5.21
CA LEU A 27 -4.37 0.10 -4.54
C LEU A 27 -2.90 0.42 -4.30
N SER A 28 -2.09 -0.57 -3.91
CA SER A 28 -0.66 -0.39 -3.70
C SER A 28 0.04 0.05 -5.00
N ILE A 29 -0.30 -0.59 -6.12
CA ILE A 29 0.20 -0.21 -7.46
C ILE A 29 -0.22 1.23 -7.79
N LEU A 30 -1.50 1.59 -7.61
CA LEU A 30 -1.99 2.94 -7.91
C LEU A 30 -1.28 4.01 -7.07
N ILE A 31 -1.09 3.78 -5.77
CA ILE A 31 -0.36 4.70 -4.89
C ILE A 31 1.08 4.90 -5.38
N LEU A 32 1.77 3.82 -5.73
CA LEU A 32 3.14 3.89 -6.23
C LEU A 32 3.20 4.60 -7.59
N LEU A 33 2.25 4.33 -8.49
CA LEU A 33 2.17 5.04 -9.78
C LEU A 33 1.99 6.55 -9.57
N ILE A 34 1.08 6.95 -8.68
CA ILE A 34 0.92 8.38 -8.34
C ILE A 34 2.22 8.94 -7.80
N LEU A 35 2.84 8.27 -6.83
CA LEU A 35 4.05 8.75 -6.17
C LEU A 35 5.24 8.93 -7.13
N PHE A 36 5.42 8.01 -8.08
CA PHE A 36 6.58 8.00 -8.99
C PHE A 36 6.35 8.81 -10.27
N PHE A 37 5.11 8.98 -10.74
CA PHE A 37 4.82 9.61 -12.03
C PHE A 37 4.08 10.95 -11.94
N VAL A 38 3.57 11.34 -10.77
CA VAL A 38 2.93 12.66 -10.55
C VAL A 38 3.90 13.62 -9.88
N ASP A 39 3.84 14.89 -10.28
CA ASP A 39 4.64 15.96 -9.69
C ASP A 39 4.42 16.07 -8.16
N GLU A 40 5.52 16.20 -7.42
CA GLU A 40 5.51 16.21 -5.96
C GLU A 40 4.78 17.44 -5.40
N ASN A 41 4.92 18.60 -6.04
CA ASN A 41 4.26 19.82 -5.59
C ASN A 41 2.75 19.69 -5.76
N LEU A 42 2.30 19.06 -6.85
CA LEU A 42 0.89 18.76 -7.07
C LEU A 42 0.36 17.82 -5.97
N ILE A 43 1.07 16.73 -5.66
CA ILE A 43 0.69 15.80 -4.58
C ILE A 43 0.58 16.56 -3.25
N LEU A 44 1.61 17.32 -2.89
CA LEU A 44 1.69 18.03 -1.61
C LEU A 44 0.65 19.15 -1.49
N SER A 45 0.30 19.83 -2.58
CA SER A 45 -0.72 20.89 -2.60
C SER A 45 -2.12 20.38 -2.26
N LYS A 46 -2.39 19.08 -2.48
CA LYS A 46 -3.67 18.44 -2.19
C LYS A 46 -3.70 17.74 -0.83
N MET A 47 -2.57 17.66 -0.12
CA MET A 47 -2.51 16.98 1.17
C MET A 47 -3.02 17.90 2.29
N PRO A 48 -4.07 17.50 3.03
CA PRO A 48 -4.55 18.28 4.16
C PRO A 48 -3.51 18.31 5.28
N THR A 49 -3.55 19.37 6.08
CA THR A 49 -2.78 19.40 7.33
C THR A 49 -3.46 18.50 8.36
N CYS A 50 -2.68 17.63 8.99
CA CYS A 50 -3.16 16.71 10.02
C CYS A 50 -3.64 17.46 11.27
N GLU A 51 -4.90 17.28 11.66
CA GLU A 51 -5.48 17.99 12.83
C GLU A 51 -4.76 17.64 14.14
N TYR A 52 -4.34 16.38 14.32
CA TYR A 52 -3.55 15.98 15.50
C TYR A 52 -2.21 16.70 15.56
N GLN A 53 -1.56 16.92 14.43
CA GLN A 53 -0.31 17.67 14.37
C GLN A 53 -0.51 19.14 14.74
N LYS A 54 -1.65 19.74 14.38
CA LYS A 54 -1.97 21.14 14.75
C LYS A 54 -2.06 21.34 16.26
N ILE A 55 -2.53 20.32 16.99
CA ILE A 55 -2.62 20.34 18.46
C ILE A 55 -1.39 19.74 19.15
N GLY A 56 -0.28 19.58 18.43
CA GLY A 56 0.99 19.05 18.95
C GLY A 56 0.96 17.57 19.35
N LYS A 57 -0.03 16.81 18.89
CA LYS A 57 -0.13 15.37 19.18
C LYS A 57 0.52 14.54 18.10
N GLU A 58 1.18 13.47 18.52
CA GLU A 58 1.72 12.48 17.61
C GLU A 58 0.61 11.72 16.90
N CYS A 59 0.74 11.57 15.59
CA CYS A 59 -0.10 10.68 14.79
C CYS A 59 0.80 9.80 13.95
N PHE A 60 0.60 8.50 14.08
CA PHE A 60 1.43 7.46 13.49
C PHE A 60 1.49 7.49 11.96
N LEU A 61 0.48 8.08 11.31
CA LEU A 61 0.40 8.21 9.85
C LEU A 61 0.55 9.66 9.38
N CYS A 62 0.74 10.62 10.30
CA CYS A 62 0.98 12.00 9.88
C CYS A 62 2.40 12.12 9.30
N GLY A 63 2.50 12.89 8.23
CA GLY A 63 3.74 13.02 7.46
C GLY A 63 4.03 11.87 6.48
N SER A 64 3.24 10.80 6.42
CA SER A 64 3.57 9.63 5.57
C SER A 64 3.73 9.96 4.09
N THR A 65 2.86 10.79 3.51
CA THR A 65 3.00 11.20 2.09
C THR A 65 4.30 11.95 1.85
N ARG A 66 4.68 12.86 2.76
CA ARG A 66 5.96 13.59 2.69
C ARG A 66 7.13 12.63 2.86
N ALA A 67 7.05 11.71 3.82
CA ALA A 67 8.07 10.69 4.03
C ALA A 67 8.24 9.78 2.81
N PHE A 68 7.16 9.40 2.13
CA PHE A 68 7.22 8.60 0.89
C PHE A 68 7.91 9.36 -0.25
N ILE A 69 7.67 10.66 -0.38
CA ILE A 69 8.38 11.51 -1.35
C ILE A 69 9.88 11.57 -1.02
N GLU A 70 10.25 11.75 0.24
CA GLU A 70 11.66 11.74 0.65
C GLU A 70 12.30 10.35 0.46
N ILE A 71 11.58 9.25 0.73
CA ILE A 71 12.04 7.88 0.41
C ILE A 71 12.29 7.73 -1.09
N LYS A 72 11.35 8.20 -1.93
CA LYS A 72 11.49 8.21 -3.39
C LYS A 72 12.74 8.98 -3.82
N ASN A 73 13.01 10.12 -3.19
CA ASN A 73 14.15 10.99 -3.46
C ASN A 73 15.45 10.53 -2.76
N MET A 74 15.45 9.33 -2.17
CA MET A 74 16.59 8.74 -1.44
C MET A 74 17.07 9.57 -0.24
N ASN A 75 16.23 10.48 0.26
CA ASN A 75 16.50 11.29 1.44
C ASN A 75 15.98 10.61 2.71
N PHE A 76 16.65 9.53 3.10
CA PHE A 76 16.18 8.64 4.17
C PHE A 76 16.20 9.30 5.55
N GLU A 77 17.16 10.19 5.82
CA GLU A 77 17.23 10.91 7.09
C GLU A 77 16.00 11.79 7.30
N LYS A 78 15.63 12.57 6.28
CA LYS A 78 14.42 13.41 6.33
C LYS A 78 13.14 12.57 6.34
N ALA A 79 13.10 11.47 5.60
CA ALA A 79 11.97 10.54 5.68
C ALA A 79 11.78 9.99 7.10
N TRP A 80 12.89 9.66 7.77
CA TRP A 80 12.88 9.12 9.13
C TRP A 80 12.40 10.13 10.16
N SER A 81 12.82 11.39 10.03
CA SER A 81 12.37 12.47 10.91
C SER A 81 10.90 12.83 10.69
N LEU A 82 10.39 12.70 9.46
CA LEU A 82 8.97 12.92 9.14
C LEU A 82 8.08 11.82 9.69
N ASN A 83 8.41 10.55 9.43
CA ASN A 83 7.63 9.41 9.90
C ASN A 83 8.42 8.10 9.80
N LYS A 84 8.90 7.59 10.94
CA LYS A 84 9.70 6.35 11.02
C LYS A 84 8.95 5.12 10.48
N PHE A 85 7.64 5.04 10.72
CA PHE A 85 6.83 3.90 10.28
C PHE A 85 6.62 3.86 8.76
N SER A 86 6.86 4.98 8.08
CA SER A 86 6.70 5.08 6.63
C SER A 86 7.64 4.15 5.87
N PHE A 87 8.83 3.82 6.40
CA PHE A 87 9.70 2.81 5.79
C PHE A 87 9.04 1.43 5.71
N PHE A 88 8.39 1.02 6.80
CA PHE A 88 7.70 -0.26 6.85
C PHE A 88 6.50 -0.28 5.90
N ILE A 89 5.66 0.76 5.92
CA ILE A 89 4.51 0.83 5.01
C ILE A 89 4.93 0.94 3.56
N PHE A 90 5.93 1.77 3.24
CA PHE A 90 6.44 1.89 1.88
C PHE A 90 6.96 0.54 1.37
N GLY A 91 7.75 -0.17 2.17
CA GLY A 91 8.22 -1.51 1.84
C GLY A 91 7.07 -2.51 1.65
N ALA A 92 6.07 -2.48 2.53
CA ALA A 92 4.88 -3.33 2.42
C ALA A 92 4.09 -3.05 1.12
N LEU A 93 3.88 -1.78 0.76
CA LEU A 93 3.23 -1.39 -0.49
C LEU A 93 4.02 -1.89 -1.71
N PHE A 94 5.35 -1.73 -1.69
CA PHE A 94 6.22 -2.14 -2.78
C PHE A 94 6.21 -3.66 -2.98
N ILE A 95 6.38 -4.42 -1.90
CA ILE A 95 6.32 -5.90 -1.93
C ILE A 95 4.93 -6.36 -2.39
N ASN A 96 3.86 -5.79 -1.83
CA ASN A 96 2.50 -6.17 -2.19
C ASN A 96 2.19 -5.90 -3.67
N ALA A 97 2.65 -4.76 -4.19
CA ALA A 97 2.53 -4.41 -5.61
C ALA A 97 3.26 -5.42 -6.50
N ILE A 98 4.50 -5.81 -6.16
CA ILE A 98 5.27 -6.82 -6.90
C ILE A 98 4.55 -8.18 -6.90
N LEU A 99 4.09 -8.64 -5.73
CA LEU A 99 3.42 -9.94 -5.62
C LEU A 99 2.09 -9.96 -6.39
N CYS A 100 1.32 -8.87 -6.32
CA CYS A 100 0.09 -8.70 -7.07
C CYS A 100 0.37 -8.74 -8.59
N LEU A 101 1.34 -7.95 -9.05
CA LEU A 101 1.70 -7.87 -10.46
C LEU A 101 2.19 -9.22 -11.00
N LYS A 102 3.06 -9.93 -10.27
CA LYS A 102 3.49 -11.30 -10.62
C LYS A 102 2.31 -12.25 -10.79
N THR A 103 1.31 -12.14 -9.92
CA THR A 103 0.11 -13.00 -9.96
C THR A 103 -0.77 -12.68 -11.17
N ILE A 104 -0.97 -11.40 -11.48
CA ILE A 104 -1.72 -10.95 -12.66
C ILE A 104 -1.01 -11.40 -13.94
N ILE A 105 0.29 -11.17 -14.05
CA ILE A 105 1.10 -11.57 -15.22
C ILE A 105 1.05 -13.09 -15.41
N LYS A 106 1.27 -13.88 -14.34
CA LYS A 106 1.21 -15.34 -14.41
C LYS A 106 -0.16 -15.83 -14.90
N LYS A 107 -1.24 -15.23 -14.39
CA LYS A 107 -2.60 -15.57 -14.83
C LYS A 107 -2.82 -15.22 -16.31
N TYR A 108 -2.35 -14.06 -16.75
CA TYR A 108 -2.45 -13.61 -18.14
C TYR A 108 -1.71 -14.56 -19.09
N ILE A 109 -0.46 -14.93 -18.77
CA ILE A 109 0.35 -15.87 -19.56
C ILE A 109 -0.36 -17.23 -19.66
N ASN A 110 -0.80 -17.79 -18.53
CA ASN A 110 -1.49 -19.09 -18.50
C ASN A 110 -2.86 -19.09 -19.19
N THR A 111 -3.46 -17.93 -19.47
CA THR A 111 -4.73 -17.84 -20.22
C THR A 111 -4.49 -17.76 -21.73
N LYS A 112 -3.27 -17.42 -22.15
CA LYS A 112 -2.91 -17.18 -23.56
C LYS A 112 -2.12 -18.34 -24.19
N LEU A 113 -1.56 -19.23 -23.37
CA LEU A 113 -1.05 -20.56 -23.72
C LEU A 113 -2.16 -21.59 -23.64
#